data_AF-A0AAU6NLN8-F1
#
_entry.id   AF-A0AAU6NLN8-F1
#
_cell.length_a   1.000
_cell.length_b   1.000
_cell.length_c   1.000
_cell.angle_alpha   90.00
_cell.angle_beta   90.00
_cell.angle_gamma   90.00
#
_symmetry.space_group_name_H-M   'P 1'
#
loop_
_entity.id
_entity.type
_entity.pdbx_description
1 polymer ?
#
loop_
_entity_poly.entity_id
_entity_poly.type
_entity_poly.pdbx_seq_one_letter_code
_entity_poly.pdbx_strand_id
1 'polypeptide(L)'
;MEKMPDGTPVTWQLLYDEHAFTHEHYTRLNQLSTDTLRELIPELATHHPAVSVLLRNKWLTSPENILAQVSHEYEERTRNTQDFRRESDAKAWLNELSGAVIAPVDNVVQEQLDQAEQFILYLISDQERLSEVTGMGDGWSWHSDLYAAFFRTVLRNARNRPDYLRRRITEMLNDPDLDFSLMDINWRVNFPLDSELKAVLLEFVR
;
A
#
# COMPACT_ATOMS: atom_id res chain seq x y z
N MET A 1 -23.17 -3.98 5.11
CA MET A 1 -21.73 -4.27 5.04
C MET A 1 -21.28 -4.69 6.42
N GLU A 2 -20.68 -5.86 6.52
CA GLU A 2 -20.11 -6.37 7.77
C GLU A 2 -18.93 -5.48 8.19
N LYS A 3 -18.83 -5.22 9.49
CA LYS A 3 -17.80 -4.35 10.08
C LYS A 3 -17.13 -5.13 11.21
N MET A 4 -15.81 -4.96 11.33
CA MET A 4 -15.05 -5.41 12.48
C MET A 4 -15.53 -4.68 13.75
N PRO A 5 -15.22 -5.19 14.96
CA PRO A 5 -15.64 -4.57 16.23
C PRO A 5 -15.16 -3.13 16.43
N ASP A 6 -14.10 -2.71 15.74
CA ASP A 6 -13.54 -1.36 15.71
C ASP A 6 -14.21 -0.44 14.66
N GLY A 7 -15.20 -0.95 13.94
CA GLY A 7 -15.91 -0.21 12.88
C GLY A 7 -15.24 -0.28 11.51
N THR A 8 -14.10 -0.96 11.38
CA THR A 8 -13.41 -1.14 10.11
C THR A 8 -14.26 -2.01 9.18
N PRO A 9 -14.64 -1.53 7.97
CA PRO A 9 -15.42 -2.34 7.05
C PRO A 9 -14.61 -3.54 6.54
N VAL A 10 -15.28 -4.69 6.46
CA VAL A 10 -14.72 -6.01 6.12
C VAL A 10 -14.17 -6.09 4.68
N THR A 11 -14.25 -5.03 3.89
CA THR A 11 -13.72 -4.96 2.52
C THR A 11 -12.23 -5.27 2.41
N TRP A 12 -11.42 -5.07 3.46
CA TRP A 12 -10.01 -5.45 3.46
C TRP A 12 -9.77 -6.97 3.42
N GLN A 13 -10.75 -7.80 3.80
CA GLN A 13 -10.65 -9.27 3.77
C GLN A 13 -11.02 -9.89 2.41
N LEU A 14 -11.56 -9.11 1.47
CA LEU A 14 -11.94 -9.60 0.14
C LEU A 14 -10.79 -9.56 -0.88
N LEU A 15 -9.62 -9.02 -0.52
CA LEU A 15 -8.53 -8.80 -1.48
C LEU A 15 -7.60 -9.99 -1.70
N TYR A 16 -7.61 -11.02 -0.83
CA TYR A 16 -6.56 -12.05 -0.85
C TYR A 16 -7.01 -13.50 -0.67
N ASP A 17 -8.30 -13.81 -0.54
CA ASP A 17 -8.68 -15.22 -0.44
C ASP A 17 -10.10 -15.49 -0.94
N GLU A 18 -10.22 -16.46 -1.86
CA GLU A 18 -11.49 -17.14 -2.16
C GLU A 18 -12.00 -17.94 -0.94
N HIS A 19 -11.19 -18.02 0.13
CA HIS A 19 -11.55 -18.60 1.43
C HIS A 19 -11.63 -17.51 2.51
N ALA A 20 -12.87 -17.12 2.84
CA ALA A 20 -13.18 -16.08 3.81
C ALA A 20 -12.41 -16.26 5.13
N PHE A 21 -11.44 -15.38 5.39
CA PHE A 21 -10.86 -15.23 6.71
C PHE A 21 -11.97 -14.83 7.69
N THR A 22 -12.33 -15.71 8.61
CA THR A 22 -13.51 -15.54 9.47
C THR A 22 -13.21 -14.77 10.75
N HIS A 23 -14.26 -14.27 11.41
CA HIS A 23 -14.14 -13.72 12.77
C HIS A 23 -13.57 -14.73 13.78
N GLU A 24 -13.80 -16.02 13.56
CA GLU A 24 -13.20 -17.08 14.37
C GLU A 24 -11.68 -17.15 14.17
N HIS A 25 -11.20 -17.07 12.92
CA HIS A 25 -9.76 -17.00 12.63
C HIS A 25 -9.11 -15.77 13.29
N TYR A 26 -9.77 -14.61 13.20
CA TYR A 26 -9.31 -13.39 13.87
C TYR A 26 -9.20 -13.57 15.39
N THR A 27 -10.24 -14.14 16.00
CA THR A 27 -10.29 -14.37 17.45
C THR A 27 -9.20 -15.34 17.90
N ARG A 28 -8.97 -16.42 17.16
CA ARG A 28 -7.91 -17.39 17.44
C ARG A 28 -6.52 -16.75 17.34
N LEU A 29 -6.26 -15.93 16.31
CA LEU A 29 -4.99 -15.23 16.19
C LEU A 29 -4.74 -14.25 17.35
N ASN A 30 -5.76 -13.53 17.80
CA ASN A 30 -5.65 -12.61 18.92
C ASN A 30 -5.51 -13.28 20.29
N GLN A 31 -5.73 -14.58 20.39
CA GLN A 31 -5.45 -15.35 21.60
C GLN A 31 -3.98 -15.77 21.69
N LEU A 32 -3.21 -15.67 20.60
CA LEU A 32 -1.80 -16.01 20.59
C LEU A 32 -0.96 -14.90 21.23
N SER A 33 0.14 -15.30 21.88
CA SER A 33 1.10 -14.34 22.40
C SER A 33 1.81 -13.60 21.25
N THR A 34 2.31 -12.40 21.52
CA THR A 34 3.11 -11.64 20.55
C THR A 34 4.35 -12.40 20.10
N ASP A 35 4.99 -13.16 21.00
CA ASP A 35 6.17 -13.94 20.67
C ASP A 35 5.81 -15.11 19.74
N THR A 36 4.71 -15.81 20.02
CA THR A 36 4.18 -16.86 19.12
C THR A 36 3.85 -16.30 17.74
N LEU A 37 3.20 -15.13 17.67
CA LEU A 37 2.91 -14.49 16.39
C LEU A 37 4.18 -14.12 15.61
N ARG A 38 5.23 -13.68 16.31
CA ARG A 38 6.54 -13.37 15.70
C ARG A 38 7.26 -14.60 15.18
N GLU A 39 7.09 -15.75 15.83
CA GLU A 39 7.67 -17.02 15.36
C GLU A 39 6.93 -17.59 14.14
N LEU A 40 5.62 -17.37 14.04
CA LEU A 40 4.82 -17.84 12.91
C LEU A 40 5.16 -17.14 11.59
N ILE A 41 5.48 -15.85 11.60
CA ILE A 41 5.77 -15.07 10.38
C ILE A 41 6.96 -15.66 9.57
N PRO A 42 8.15 -15.92 10.15
CA PRO A 42 9.27 -16.52 9.42
C PRO A 42 9.00 -17.98 9.05
N GLU A 43 8.25 -18.73 9.85
CA GLU A 43 7.81 -20.09 9.52
C GLU A 43 6.93 -20.09 8.26
N LEU A 44 5.89 -19.24 8.23
CA LEU A 44 5.02 -19.06 7.08
C LEU A 44 5.79 -18.63 5.84
N ALA A 45 6.71 -17.67 5.99
CA ALA A 45 7.54 -17.22 4.88
C ALA A 45 8.48 -18.32 4.34
N THR A 46 8.83 -19.31 5.16
CA THR A 46 9.68 -20.43 4.75
C THR A 46 8.88 -21.53 4.05
N HIS A 47 7.69 -21.84 4.56
CA HIS A 47 6.89 -22.98 4.08
C HIS A 47 5.85 -22.63 3.01
N HIS A 48 5.57 -21.34 2.78
CA HIS A 48 4.58 -20.90 1.81
C HIS A 48 5.19 -19.91 0.79
N PRO A 49 5.79 -20.42 -0.30
CA PRO A 49 6.42 -19.60 -1.33
C PRO A 49 5.49 -18.51 -1.89
N ALA A 50 4.19 -18.79 -2.02
CA ALA A 50 3.20 -17.86 -2.57
C ALA A 50 3.08 -16.54 -1.79
N VAL A 51 3.28 -16.57 -0.47
CA VAL A 51 3.19 -15.36 0.40
C VAL A 51 4.55 -14.93 0.96
N SER A 52 5.61 -15.68 0.64
CA SER A 52 6.94 -15.48 1.22
C SER A 52 7.48 -14.07 0.99
N VAL A 53 7.36 -13.55 -0.23
CA VAL A 53 7.82 -12.20 -0.57
C VAL A 53 7.06 -11.13 0.20
N LEU A 54 5.73 -11.26 0.29
CA LEU A 54 4.87 -10.33 1.03
C LEU A 54 5.31 -10.24 2.49
N LEU A 55 5.52 -11.40 3.12
CA LEU A 55 5.95 -11.47 4.51
C LEU A 55 7.37 -10.94 4.70
N ARG A 56 8.29 -11.25 3.77
CA ARG A 56 9.67 -10.80 3.82
C ARG A 56 9.76 -9.29 3.73
N ASN A 57 9.17 -8.70 2.69
CA ASN A 57 9.30 -7.27 2.44
C ASN A 57 8.60 -6.47 3.53
N LYS A 58 7.42 -6.92 3.98
CA LYS A 58 6.63 -6.17 4.98
C LYS A 58 7.10 -6.35 6.42
N TRP A 59 7.45 -7.57 6.84
CA TRP A 59 7.57 -7.90 8.26
C TRP A 59 8.95 -8.41 8.69
N LEU A 60 9.70 -9.06 7.79
CA LEU A 60 11.01 -9.63 8.13
C LEU A 60 12.19 -8.78 7.67
N THR A 61 11.96 -7.82 6.77
CA THR A 61 12.98 -6.90 6.30
C THR A 61 13.16 -5.79 7.32
N SER A 62 14.42 -5.55 7.71
CA SER A 62 14.76 -4.42 8.58
C SER A 62 14.30 -3.11 7.94
N PRO A 63 13.68 -2.19 8.70
CA PRO A 63 13.18 -0.91 8.20
C PRO A 63 14.13 -0.14 7.27
N GLU A 64 15.45 -0.19 7.52
CA GLU A 64 16.48 0.51 6.74
C GLU A 64 16.70 -0.09 5.35
N ASN A 65 16.30 -1.34 5.14
CA ASN A 65 16.49 -2.10 3.90
C ASN A 65 15.22 -2.22 3.05
N ILE A 66 14.07 -1.77 3.58
CA ILE A 66 12.78 -1.93 2.91
C ILE A 66 12.80 -1.30 1.52
N LEU A 67 13.25 -0.05 1.39
CA LEU A 67 13.24 0.67 0.10
C LEU A 67 14.05 -0.06 -0.98
N ALA A 68 15.22 -0.61 -0.62
CA ALA A 68 16.03 -1.38 -1.56
C ALA A 68 15.33 -2.67 -2.01
N GLN A 69 14.70 -3.39 -1.07
CA GLN A 69 13.97 -4.62 -1.35
C GLN A 69 12.74 -4.37 -2.24
N VAL A 70 11.89 -3.40 -1.89
CA VAL A 70 10.65 -3.14 -2.67
C VAL A 70 10.94 -2.55 -4.04
N SER A 71 12.02 -1.77 -4.19
CA SER A 71 12.45 -1.27 -5.49
C SER A 71 12.90 -2.41 -6.41
N HIS A 72 13.72 -3.32 -5.88
CA HIS A 72 14.15 -4.50 -6.63
C HIS A 72 12.97 -5.40 -7.01
N GLU A 73 12.05 -5.64 -6.07
CA GLU A 73 10.86 -6.46 -6.29
C GLU A 73 9.95 -5.89 -7.39
N TYR A 74 9.72 -4.57 -7.38
CA TYR A 74 8.92 -3.89 -8.39
C TYR A 74 9.53 -4.05 -9.79
N GLU A 75 10.83 -3.79 -9.92
CA GLU A 75 11.55 -3.91 -11.19
C GLU A 75 11.55 -5.35 -11.72
N GLU A 76 11.86 -6.32 -10.85
CA GLU A 76 11.90 -7.73 -11.27
C GLU A 76 10.51 -8.24 -11.68
N ARG A 77 9.45 -7.91 -10.93
CA ARG A 77 8.10 -8.35 -11.30
C ARG A 77 7.66 -7.70 -12.59
N THR A 78 7.75 -6.39 -12.72
CA THR A 78 7.27 -5.68 -13.91
C THR A 78 8.07 -6.04 -15.16
N ARG A 79 9.37 -6.37 -15.05
CA ARG A 79 10.18 -6.85 -16.18
C ARG A 79 9.83 -8.27 -16.63
N ASN A 80 9.50 -9.15 -15.69
CA ASN A 80 9.27 -10.57 -15.96
C ASN A 80 7.78 -10.94 -16.08
N THR A 81 6.88 -9.95 -16.11
CA THR A 81 5.43 -10.21 -16.17
C THR A 81 5.05 -10.82 -17.52
N GLN A 82 4.15 -11.79 -17.48
CA GLN A 82 3.58 -12.43 -18.68
C GLN A 82 2.30 -11.72 -19.11
N ASP A 83 1.98 -11.76 -20.40
CA ASP A 83 0.72 -11.24 -20.92
C ASP A 83 -0.49 -11.88 -20.21
N PHE A 84 -1.25 -11.07 -19.48
CA PHE A 84 -2.47 -11.53 -18.81
C PHE A 84 -3.55 -11.84 -19.85
N ARG A 85 -4.08 -13.07 -19.82
CA ARG A 85 -5.19 -13.47 -20.68
C ARG A 85 -6.56 -13.05 -20.15
N ARG A 86 -6.65 -12.77 -18.85
CA ARG A 86 -7.89 -12.40 -18.14
C ARG A 86 -7.62 -11.21 -17.23
N GLU A 87 -8.59 -10.30 -17.18
CA GLU A 87 -8.57 -9.15 -16.27
C GLU A 87 -8.48 -9.57 -14.79
N SER A 88 -9.12 -10.67 -14.40
CA SER A 88 -9.02 -11.24 -13.04
C SER A 88 -7.59 -11.57 -12.63
N ASP A 89 -6.78 -12.07 -13.58
CA ASP A 89 -5.41 -12.51 -13.32
C ASP A 89 -4.50 -11.28 -13.18
N ALA A 90 -4.70 -10.27 -14.02
CA ALA A 90 -4.02 -8.97 -13.91
C ALA A 90 -4.34 -8.29 -12.58
N LYS A 91 -5.62 -8.30 -12.17
CA LYS A 91 -6.08 -7.75 -10.89
C LYS A 91 -5.47 -8.46 -9.69
N ALA A 92 -5.47 -9.79 -9.70
CA ALA A 92 -4.84 -10.59 -8.64
C ALA A 92 -3.34 -10.27 -8.53
N TRP A 93 -2.65 -10.19 -9.67
CA TRP A 93 -1.24 -9.84 -9.71
C TRP A 93 -0.96 -8.41 -9.21
N LEU A 94 -1.78 -7.41 -9.58
CA LEU A 94 -1.66 -6.04 -9.08
C LEU A 94 -1.87 -5.96 -7.57
N ASN A 95 -2.82 -6.74 -7.03
CA ASN A 95 -3.01 -6.83 -5.59
C ASN A 95 -1.77 -7.43 -4.92
N GLU A 96 -1.24 -8.55 -5.41
CA GLU A 96 0.01 -9.13 -4.89
C GLU A 96 1.18 -8.15 -4.98
N LEU A 97 1.29 -7.38 -6.06
CA LEU A 97 2.31 -6.35 -6.22
C LEU A 97 2.14 -5.24 -5.16
N SER A 98 0.92 -4.78 -4.91
CA SER A 98 0.62 -3.80 -3.86
C SER A 98 1.07 -4.29 -2.48
N GLY A 99 0.74 -5.54 -2.13
CA GLY A 99 1.18 -6.15 -0.88
C GLY A 99 2.71 -6.31 -0.77
N ALA A 100 3.40 -6.56 -1.89
CA ALA A 100 4.83 -6.82 -1.93
C ALA A 100 5.69 -5.54 -1.97
N VAL A 101 5.13 -4.47 -2.52
CA VAL A 101 5.86 -3.23 -2.86
C VAL A 101 5.35 -2.03 -2.09
N ILE A 102 4.03 -1.80 -2.06
CA ILE A 102 3.43 -0.58 -1.47
C ILE A 102 3.30 -0.75 0.06
N ALA A 103 2.67 -1.84 0.51
CA ALA A 103 2.38 -2.06 1.92
C ALA A 103 3.63 -2.03 2.85
N PRO A 104 4.81 -2.52 2.44
CA PRO A 104 6.02 -2.42 3.26
C PRO A 104 6.52 -0.99 3.50
N VAL A 105 6.20 -0.04 2.62
CA VAL A 105 6.70 1.35 2.72
C VAL A 105 6.23 2.02 4.02
N ASP A 106 5.09 1.59 4.58
CA ASP A 106 4.60 2.05 5.88
C ASP A 106 5.57 1.74 7.05
N ASN A 107 6.50 0.79 6.87
CA ASN A 107 7.48 0.37 7.89
C ASN A 107 8.86 1.00 7.73
N VAL A 108 9.08 1.86 6.72
CA VAL A 108 10.37 2.56 6.50
C VAL A 108 10.69 3.50 7.67
N VAL A 109 11.98 3.64 8.02
CA VAL A 109 12.42 4.55 9.11
C VAL A 109 12.19 6.02 8.79
N GLN A 110 12.11 6.87 9.82
CA GLN A 110 11.81 8.30 9.67
C GLN A 110 12.83 9.02 8.77
N GLU A 111 14.10 8.64 8.86
CA GLU A 111 15.22 9.22 8.12
C GLU A 111 15.18 8.93 6.62
N GLN A 112 14.38 7.94 6.22
CA GLN A 112 14.24 7.50 4.83
C GLN A 112 12.89 7.93 4.21
N LEU A 113 12.07 8.71 4.90
CA LEU A 113 10.74 9.07 4.41
C LEU A 113 10.76 9.98 3.19
N ASP A 114 11.76 10.87 3.06
CA ASP A 114 11.93 11.66 1.83
C ASP A 114 12.21 10.71 0.63
N GLN A 115 13.02 9.66 0.81
CA GLN A 115 13.27 8.64 -0.21
C GLN A 115 12.06 7.74 -0.47
N ALA A 116 11.31 7.38 0.57
CA ALA A 116 10.07 6.62 0.43
C ALA A 116 9.04 7.40 -0.41
N GLU A 117 8.97 8.71 -0.20
CA GLU A 117 8.10 9.58 -0.97
C GLU A 117 8.51 9.62 -2.45
N GLN A 118 9.81 9.79 -2.73
CA GLN A 118 10.33 9.75 -4.10
C GLN A 118 10.08 8.39 -4.77
N PHE A 119 10.22 7.30 -4.02
CA PHE A 119 9.89 5.96 -4.53
C PHE A 119 8.42 5.84 -4.91
N ILE A 120 7.49 6.31 -4.08
CA ILE A 120 6.06 6.27 -4.39
C ILE A 120 5.74 7.16 -5.60
N LEU A 121 6.36 8.33 -5.72
CA LEU A 121 6.19 9.20 -6.89
C LEU A 121 6.71 8.56 -8.17
N TYR A 122 7.84 7.85 -8.09
CA TYR A 122 8.33 7.04 -9.21
C TYR A 122 7.26 6.04 -9.66
N LEU A 123 6.68 5.27 -8.74
CA LEU A 123 5.61 4.33 -9.05
C LEU A 123 4.35 5.00 -9.64
N ILE A 124 4.03 6.23 -9.21
CA ILE A 124 2.92 7.01 -9.78
C ILE A 124 3.24 7.40 -11.23
N SER A 125 4.44 7.92 -11.49
CA SER A 125 4.86 8.32 -12.83
C SER A 125 4.98 7.14 -13.80
N ASP A 126 5.23 5.95 -13.27
CA ASP A 126 5.42 4.73 -14.06
C ASP A 126 4.11 3.95 -14.32
N GLN A 127 2.96 4.55 -13.98
CA GLN A 127 1.65 3.92 -14.20
C GLN A 127 1.36 3.59 -15.67
N GLU A 128 1.82 4.41 -16.61
CA GLU A 128 1.64 4.14 -18.05
C GLU A 128 2.37 2.84 -18.45
N ARG A 129 3.64 2.70 -18.06
CA ARG A 129 4.40 1.46 -18.28
C ARG A 129 3.75 0.27 -17.61
N LEU A 130 3.25 0.43 -16.37
CA LEU A 130 2.55 -0.63 -15.68
C LEU A 130 1.25 -1.03 -16.40
N SER A 131 0.54 -0.08 -17.00
CA SER A 131 -0.68 -0.33 -17.78
C SER A 131 -0.40 -1.12 -19.06
N GLU A 132 0.75 -0.88 -19.70
CA GLU A 132 1.22 -1.69 -20.84
C GLU A 132 1.49 -3.14 -20.40
N VAL A 133 2.07 -3.32 -19.22
CA VAL A 133 2.35 -4.65 -18.63
C VAL A 133 1.07 -5.41 -18.31
N THR A 134 0.02 -4.73 -17.80
CA THR A 134 -1.23 -5.41 -17.43
C THR A 134 -2.17 -5.64 -18.61
N GLY A 135 -2.11 -4.80 -19.65
CA GLY A 135 -2.88 -4.93 -20.90
C GLY A 135 -4.41 -4.89 -20.77
N MET A 136 -4.93 -4.76 -19.54
CA MET A 136 -6.33 -4.83 -19.14
C MET A 136 -6.60 -3.76 -18.08
N GLY A 137 -7.75 -3.09 -18.16
CA GLY A 137 -8.08 -1.96 -17.31
C GLY A 137 -9.00 -2.31 -16.15
N ASP A 138 -8.44 -2.47 -14.94
CA ASP A 138 -9.09 -2.00 -13.69
C ASP A 138 -8.10 -1.68 -12.55
N GLY A 139 -6.86 -1.25 -12.86
CA GLY A 139 -5.78 -0.91 -11.91
C GLY A 139 -6.10 0.14 -10.82
N TRP A 140 -7.37 0.47 -10.64
CA TRP A 140 -7.98 1.22 -9.56
C TRP A 140 -7.61 0.75 -8.16
N SER A 141 -7.44 -0.56 -7.88
CA SER A 141 -7.00 -1.01 -6.55
C SER A 141 -5.55 -0.62 -6.28
N TRP A 142 -4.64 -0.90 -7.23
CA TRP A 142 -3.25 -0.47 -7.20
C TRP A 142 -3.13 1.06 -7.06
N HIS A 143 -3.86 1.80 -7.90
CA HIS A 143 -3.87 3.26 -7.86
C HIS A 143 -4.42 3.78 -6.52
N SER A 144 -5.45 3.14 -5.95
CA SER A 144 -5.98 3.52 -4.64
C SER A 144 -4.95 3.34 -3.53
N ASP A 145 -4.31 2.16 -3.48
CA ASP A 145 -3.29 1.80 -2.49
C ASP A 145 -2.06 2.71 -2.59
N LEU A 146 -1.61 3.00 -3.82
CA LEU A 146 -0.43 3.79 -4.09
C LEU A 146 -0.56 5.22 -3.56
N TYR A 147 -1.69 5.87 -3.86
CA TYR A 147 -1.97 7.20 -3.34
C TYR A 147 -2.23 7.19 -1.83
N ALA A 148 -2.85 6.14 -1.29
CA ALA A 148 -3.00 6.01 0.17
C ALA A 148 -1.63 5.96 0.86
N ALA A 149 -0.68 5.18 0.34
CA ALA A 149 0.69 5.14 0.83
C ALA A 149 1.42 6.48 0.64
N PHE A 150 1.20 7.16 -0.49
CA PHE A 150 1.76 8.49 -0.73
C PHE A 150 1.34 9.48 0.36
N PHE A 151 0.04 9.57 0.64
CA PHE A 151 -0.49 10.46 1.67
C PHE A 151 -0.01 10.10 3.07
N ARG A 152 0.04 8.80 3.41
CA ARG A 152 0.61 8.36 4.69
C ARG A 152 2.08 8.77 4.81
N THR A 153 2.83 8.67 3.72
CA THR A 153 4.25 9.07 3.70
C THR A 153 4.40 10.59 3.85
N VAL A 154 3.64 11.38 3.10
CA VAL A 154 3.60 12.85 3.25
C VAL A 154 3.24 13.26 4.68
N LEU A 155 2.28 12.56 5.31
CA LEU A 155 1.90 12.83 6.70
C LEU A 155 3.05 12.54 7.67
N ARG A 156 3.69 11.38 7.53
CA ARG A 156 4.81 10.98 8.37
C ARG A 156 6.01 11.92 8.17
N ASN A 157 6.22 12.42 6.95
CA ASN A 157 7.20 13.47 6.66
C ASN A 157 6.84 14.80 7.29
N ALA A 158 5.56 15.17 7.27
CA ALA A 158 5.06 16.41 7.87
C ALA A 158 5.12 16.41 9.41
N ARG A 159 5.23 15.24 10.06
CA ARG A 159 5.39 15.16 11.52
C ARG A 159 6.62 15.96 11.93
N ASN A 160 6.38 17.01 12.73
CA ASN A 160 7.39 17.98 13.17
C ASN A 160 8.01 18.85 12.05
N ARG A 161 7.40 18.87 10.85
CA ARG A 161 7.78 19.72 9.69
C ARG A 161 6.55 20.41 9.08
N PRO A 162 5.89 21.37 9.77
CA PRO A 162 4.64 21.97 9.29
C PRO A 162 4.77 22.72 7.95
N ASP A 163 5.92 23.33 7.67
CA ASP A 163 6.17 24.03 6.40
C ASP A 163 6.35 23.05 5.23
N TYR A 164 6.77 21.81 5.52
CA TYR A 164 6.85 20.75 4.51
C TYR A 164 5.47 20.46 3.93
N LEU A 165 4.45 20.28 4.79
CA LEU A 165 3.11 19.92 4.35
C LEU A 165 2.50 20.99 3.43
N ARG A 166 2.60 22.27 3.80
CA ARG A 166 2.07 23.36 2.96
C ARG A 166 2.75 23.43 1.60
N ARG A 167 4.08 23.34 1.59
CA ARG A 167 4.85 23.32 0.35
C ARG A 167 4.45 22.11 -0.51
N ARG A 168 4.32 20.94 0.11
CA ARG A 168 4.01 19.70 -0.61
C ARG A 168 2.59 19.69 -1.19
N ILE A 169 1.60 20.17 -0.43
CA ILE A 169 0.24 20.40 -0.94
C ILE A 169 0.28 21.31 -2.18
N THR A 170 1.03 22.42 -2.10
CA THR A 170 1.18 23.36 -3.22
C THR A 170 1.82 22.69 -4.44
N GLU A 171 2.89 21.91 -4.25
CA GLU A 171 3.54 21.16 -5.34
C GLU A 171 2.55 20.19 -6.00
N MET A 172 1.83 19.40 -5.20
CA MET A 172 0.86 18.41 -5.70
C MET A 172 -0.31 19.05 -6.47
N LEU A 173 -0.83 20.19 -6.02
CA LEU A 173 -1.92 20.90 -6.70
C LEU A 173 -1.48 21.53 -8.03
N ASN A 174 -0.18 21.77 -8.22
CA ASN A 174 0.38 22.38 -9.41
C ASN A 174 1.06 21.36 -10.35
N ASP A 175 1.11 20.09 -9.98
CA ASP A 175 1.73 19.04 -10.78
C ASP A 175 0.67 18.45 -11.74
N PRO A 176 0.80 18.67 -13.06
CA PRO A 176 -0.15 18.17 -14.04
C PRO A 176 -0.04 16.66 -14.29
N ASP A 177 1.07 16.04 -13.90
CA ASP A 177 1.35 14.61 -14.12
C ASP A 177 0.84 13.75 -12.95
N LEU A 178 0.62 14.36 -11.79
CA LEU A 178 -0.17 13.79 -10.72
C LEU A 178 -1.65 13.81 -11.14
N ASP A 179 -2.19 12.64 -11.50
CA ASP A 179 -3.63 12.43 -11.71
C ASP A 179 -4.38 12.56 -10.37
N PHE A 180 -4.51 13.81 -9.95
CA PHE A 180 -4.80 14.20 -8.58
C PHE A 180 -5.80 15.34 -8.59
N SER A 181 -7.09 15.02 -8.67
CA SER A 181 -8.13 16.04 -8.59
C SER A 181 -8.53 16.30 -7.13
N LEU A 182 -8.92 17.54 -6.82
CA LEU A 182 -9.64 17.85 -5.57
C LEU A 182 -10.90 16.98 -5.40
N MET A 183 -11.45 16.45 -6.49
CA MET A 183 -12.56 15.49 -6.47
C MET A 183 -12.13 14.14 -5.89
N ASP A 184 -10.93 13.65 -6.23
CA ASP A 184 -10.37 12.40 -5.71
C ASP A 184 -10.03 12.49 -4.22
N ILE A 185 -9.51 13.65 -3.79
CA ILE A 185 -9.29 13.93 -2.36
C ILE A 185 -10.62 13.87 -1.61
N ASN A 186 -11.64 14.55 -2.11
CA ASN A 186 -12.97 14.56 -1.51
C ASN A 186 -13.62 13.17 -1.50
N TRP A 187 -13.44 12.37 -2.55
CA TRP A 187 -13.87 10.97 -2.56
C TRP A 187 -13.12 10.15 -1.50
N ARG A 188 -11.79 10.28 -1.41
CA ARG A 188 -10.95 9.55 -0.44
C ARG A 188 -11.28 9.92 1.01
N VAL A 189 -11.57 11.18 1.33
CA VAL A 189 -12.02 11.62 2.68
C VAL A 189 -13.27 10.87 3.16
N ASN A 190 -14.11 10.40 2.23
CA ASN A 190 -15.35 9.67 2.51
C ASN A 190 -15.15 8.15 2.59
N PHE A 191 -13.97 7.63 2.25
CA PHE A 191 -13.60 6.24 2.53
C PHE A 191 -13.23 6.07 4.01
N PRO A 192 -13.34 4.85 4.56
CA PRO A 192 -12.90 4.52 5.90
C PRO A 192 -11.36 4.54 5.94
N LEU A 193 -10.82 5.75 6.06
CA LEU A 193 -9.41 6.04 6.29
C LEU A 193 -9.17 6.12 7.80
N ASP A 194 -7.93 5.87 8.22
CA ASP A 194 -7.54 6.18 9.59
C ASP A 194 -7.71 7.69 9.87
N SER A 195 -7.90 8.06 11.15
CA SER A 195 -8.19 9.44 11.54
C SER A 195 -7.05 10.42 11.22
N GLU A 196 -5.81 9.93 11.15
CA GLU A 196 -4.63 10.72 10.84
C GLU A 196 -4.57 11.06 9.34
N LEU A 197 -4.84 10.08 8.49
CA LEU A 197 -4.91 10.24 7.03
C LEU A 197 -6.07 11.16 6.63
N LYS A 198 -7.21 11.05 7.30
CA LYS A 198 -8.34 11.97 7.10
C LYS A 198 -7.98 13.42 7.44
N ALA A 199 -7.21 13.65 8.51
CA ALA A 199 -6.78 14.98 8.90
C ALA A 199 -5.92 15.64 7.82
N VAL A 200 -5.02 14.88 7.18
CA VAL A 200 -4.18 15.38 6.08
C VAL A 200 -5.00 15.72 4.86
N LEU A 201 -5.89 14.82 4.43
CA LEU A 201 -6.74 15.09 3.28
C LEU A 201 -7.62 16.33 3.48
N LEU A 202 -8.03 16.62 4.72
CA LEU A 202 -8.75 17.86 5.04
C LEU A 202 -7.88 19.12 4.91
N GLU A 203 -6.55 19.04 5.08
CA GLU A 203 -5.66 20.17 4.81
C GLU A 203 -5.54 20.48 3.30
N PHE A 204 -5.80 19.50 2.42
CA PHE A 204 -5.84 19.73 0.96
C PHE A 204 -7.11 20.45 0.48
N VAL A 205 -8.19 20.44 1.27
CA VAL A 205 -9.51 20.98 0.89
C VAL A 205 -9.80 22.34 1.59
N ARG A 206 -8.88 22.83 2.41
CA ARG A 206 -8.96 24.15 3.06
C ARG A 206 -8.40 25.25 2.17
#